data_AF-A0A1C5XYB1-F1
#
_entry.id   AF-A0A1C5XYB1-F1
#
_cell.length_a   1.000
_cell.length_b   1.000
_cell.length_c   1.000
_cell.angle_alpha   90.00
_cell.angle_beta   90.00
_cell.angle_gamma   90.00
#
_symmetry.space_group_name_H-M   'P 1'
#
loop_
_entity.id
_entity.type
_entity.pdbx_description
1 polymer ?
#
loop_
_entity_poly.entity_id
_entity_poly.type
_entity_poly.pdbx_seq_one_letter_code
_entity_poly.pdbx_strand_id
1 'polypeptide(L)' 'MVNGKAGEWYQDQHIGGYFNEKGELVVCEEYGLTDADTDKYAVEVQNGDGYYDGEGKFRRYGYIPDSRF' A
#
# COMPACT_ATOMS: atom_id res chain seq x y z
N MET A 1 -5.14 9.46 -20.53
CA MET A 1 -6.25 9.19 -19.60
C MET A 1 -7.05 8.04 -20.18
N VAL A 2 -7.26 6.99 -19.39
CA VAL A 2 -8.10 5.85 -19.78
C VAL A 2 -9.55 6.28 -19.58
N ASN A 3 -10.37 6.12 -20.62
CA ASN A 3 -11.81 6.39 -20.57
C ASN A 3 -12.56 5.11 -20.93
N GLY A 4 -13.73 4.91 -20.34
CA GLY A 4 -14.58 3.73 -20.57
C GLY A 4 -16.05 4.01 -20.30
N LYS A 5 -16.89 2.98 -20.38
CA LYS A 5 -18.33 3.13 -20.19
C LYS A 5 -18.67 3.17 -18.70
N ALA A 6 -19.62 4.01 -18.33
CA ALA A 6 -20.09 4.09 -16.95
C ALA A 6 -20.44 2.70 -16.38
N GLY A 7 -19.89 2.38 -15.21
CA GLY A 7 -20.06 1.09 -14.54
C GLY A 7 -19.21 -0.06 -15.09
N GLU A 8 -18.43 0.15 -16.16
CA GLU A 8 -17.48 -0.84 -16.66
C GLU A 8 -16.26 -0.89 -15.74
N TRP A 9 -15.78 -2.11 -15.44
CA TRP A 9 -14.56 -2.35 -14.69
C TRP A 9 -13.33 -2.25 -15.60
N TYR A 10 -12.31 -1.52 -15.14
CA TYR A 10 -11.00 -1.45 -15.75
C TYR A 10 -9.94 -1.89 -14.76
N GLN A 11 -8.94 -2.62 -15.26
CA GLN A 11 -7.81 -3.07 -14.46
C GLN A 11 -6.54 -3.17 -15.30
N ASP A 12 -5.43 -2.70 -14.74
CA ASP A 12 -4.08 -2.94 -15.25
C ASP A 12 -3.16 -3.49 -14.16
N GLN A 13 -1.84 -3.42 -14.38
CA GLN A 13 -0.84 -3.94 -13.44
C GLN A 13 -0.73 -3.11 -12.14
N HIS A 14 -1.27 -1.90 -12.08
CA HIS A 14 -1.10 -0.95 -10.98
C HIS A 14 -2.41 -0.45 -10.39
N ILE A 15 -3.53 -0.47 -11.12
CA ILE A 15 -4.82 0.05 -10.63
C ILE A 15 -6.01 -0.77 -11.12
N GLY A 16 -7.09 -0.77 -10.33
CA GLY A 16 -8.40 -1.33 -10.64
C GLY A 16 -9.51 -0.37 -10.24
N GLY A 17 -10.54 -0.23 -11.06
CA GLY A 17 -11.61 0.73 -10.79
C GLY A 17 -12.78 0.69 -11.77
N TYR A 18 -13.82 1.46 -11.46
CA TYR A 18 -15.00 1.61 -12.31
C TYR A 18 -15.03 2.98 -12.97
N PHE A 19 -15.52 3.09 -14.20
CA PHE A 19 -15.77 4.40 -14.79
C PHE A 19 -17.05 5.03 -14.25
N ASN A 20 -16.99 6.31 -13.91
CA ASN A 20 -18.15 7.10 -13.50
C ASN A 20 -19.05 7.46 -14.70
N GLU A 21 -20.14 8.21 -14.45
CA GLU A 21 -21.09 8.64 -15.50
C GLU A 21 -20.46 9.50 -16.61
N LYS A 22 -19.29 10.10 -16.35
CA LYS A 22 -18.53 10.90 -17.32
C LYS A 22 -17.50 10.08 -18.09
N GLY A 23 -17.39 8.78 -17.80
CA GLY A 23 -16.39 7.89 -18.38
C GLY A 23 -14.99 8.05 -17.77
N GLU A 24 -14.87 8.71 -16.62
CA GLU A 24 -13.62 8.89 -15.89
C GLU A 24 -13.40 7.71 -14.94
N LEU A 25 -12.18 7.17 -14.88
CA LEU A 25 -11.84 6.06 -14.00
C LEU A 25 -11.85 6.51 -12.52
N VAL A 26 -12.67 5.86 -11.70
CA VAL A 26 -12.61 5.93 -10.24
C VAL A 26 -11.83 4.72 -9.76
N VAL A 27 -10.62 4.97 -9.25
CA VAL A 27 -9.72 3.92 -8.75
C VAL A 27 -10.25 3.42 -7.41
N CYS A 28 -10.54 2.12 -7.34
CA CYS A 28 -10.97 1.42 -6.14
C CYS A 28 -9.82 0.66 -5.50
N GLU A 29 -8.90 0.16 -6.31
CA GLU A 29 -7.79 -0.69 -5.90
C GLU A 29 -6.49 -0.21 -6.55
N GLU A 30 -5.41 -0.18 -5.78
CA GLU A 30 -4.04 0.07 -6.24
C GLU A 30 -3.20 -1.20 -5.99
N TYR A 31 -2.41 -1.59 -6.98
CA TYR A 31 -1.61 -2.81 -7.02
C TYR A 31 -0.12 -2.49 -7.27
N GLY A 32 0.76 -3.44 -6.96
CA GLY A 32 2.21 -3.23 -7.08
C GLY A 32 2.78 -2.27 -6.03
N LEU A 33 1.99 -1.99 -4.99
CA LEU A 33 2.41 -1.22 -3.82
C LEU A 33 3.41 -2.05 -3.01
N THR A 34 4.43 -1.38 -2.47
CA THR A 34 5.34 -2.02 -1.52
C THR A 34 4.63 -2.23 -0.18
N ASP A 35 5.12 -3.15 0.63
CA ASP A 35 4.66 -3.28 2.03
C ASP A 35 4.80 -1.94 2.78
N ALA A 36 5.76 -1.08 2.42
CA ALA A 36 5.86 0.28 2.97
C ALA A 36 4.69 1.19 2.57
N ASP A 37 4.14 1.00 1.37
CA ASP A 37 3.01 1.79 0.87
C ASP A 37 1.67 1.36 1.48
N THR A 38 1.52 0.06 1.79
CA THR A 38 0.28 -0.49 2.38
C THR A 38 0.29 -0.46 3.90
N ASP A 39 1.43 -0.76 4.51
CA ASP A 39 1.53 -0.96 5.95
C ASP A 39 2.00 0.28 6.71
N LYS A 40 2.31 1.39 6.02
CA LYS A 40 2.55 2.70 6.65
C LYS A 40 1.42 3.17 7.58
N TYR A 41 0.20 2.66 7.37
CA TYR A 41 -0.98 3.00 8.18
C TYR A 41 -1.50 1.81 8.99
N ALA A 42 -0.85 0.65 8.92
CA ALA A 42 -1.23 -0.52 9.70
C ALA A 42 -0.70 -0.38 11.13
N VAL A 43 -1.62 -0.20 12.08
CA VAL A 43 -1.34 -0.08 13.53
C VAL A 43 -0.58 -1.31 14.08
N GLU A 44 -0.60 -2.45 13.37
CA GLU A 44 0.06 -3.72 13.73
C GLU A 44 1.50 -3.88 13.25
N VAL A 45 1.94 -3.26 12.16
CA VAL A 45 3.40 -3.20 11.85
C VAL A 45 4.11 -2.34 12.90
N GLN A 46 3.34 -1.41 13.42
CA GLN A 46 3.58 -0.65 14.63
C GLN A 46 3.07 -1.36 15.91
N ASN A 47 2.88 -2.68 15.93
CA ASN A 47 2.63 -3.38 17.19
C ASN A 47 3.80 -3.21 18.18
N GLY A 48 4.95 -2.73 17.73
CA GLY A 48 5.48 -1.40 18.12
C GLY A 48 6.91 -1.28 17.61
N ASP A 49 7.31 -2.23 16.77
CA ASP A 49 8.63 -2.83 16.89
C ASP A 49 9.36 -2.91 15.55
N GLY A 50 8.91 -2.17 14.53
CA GLY A 50 9.68 -2.00 13.30
C GLY A 50 9.03 -1.17 12.19
N TYR A 51 9.74 -1.07 11.05
CA TYR A 51 9.40 -0.25 9.87
C TYR A 51 9.86 -0.92 8.57
N TYR A 52 9.23 -0.68 7.41
CA TYR A 52 9.77 -1.10 6.10
C TYR A 52 10.76 -0.06 5.53
N ASP A 53 11.92 -0.49 5.02
CA ASP A 53 12.99 0.36 4.47
C ASP A 53 12.76 0.70 2.98
N GLY A 54 13.63 1.51 2.39
CA GLY A 54 13.50 2.01 1.01
C GLY A 54 13.62 0.97 -0.10
N GLU A 55 13.96 -0.28 0.24
CA GLU A 55 13.85 -1.43 -0.65
C GLU A 55 12.55 -2.21 -0.41
N GLY A 56 11.63 -1.64 0.38
CA GLY A 56 10.42 -2.28 0.87
C GLY A 56 10.70 -3.31 1.96
N LYS A 57 11.80 -3.22 2.72
CA LYS A 57 12.18 -4.27 3.69
C LYS A 57 11.99 -3.88 5.15
N PHE A 58 11.16 -4.65 5.85
CA PHE A 58 10.93 -4.48 7.30
C PHE A 58 12.21 -4.56 8.15
N ARG A 59 12.30 -3.68 9.13
CA ARG A 59 13.40 -3.41 10.03
C ARG A 59 12.83 -3.29 11.41
N ARG A 60 13.16 -4.28 12.24
CA ARG A 60 12.83 -4.20 13.65
C ARG A 60 13.68 -3.15 14.33
N TYR A 61 13.11 -2.52 15.34
CA TYR A 61 13.94 -1.84 16.32
C TYR A 61 14.85 -2.89 16.95
N GLY A 62 16.16 -2.69 16.83
CA GLY A 62 17.13 -3.57 17.46
C GLY A 62 16.95 -3.47 18.98
N TYR A 63 16.69 -4.63 19.62
CA TYR A 63 16.82 -4.77 21.06
C TYR A 63 18.23 -4.32 21.46
N ILE A 64 18.35 -3.23 22.22
CA ILE A 64 19.60 -2.92 22.94
C ILE A 64 19.65 -3.96 24.07
N PRO A 65 20.58 -4.93 24.04
CA PRO A 65 20.70 -5.85 25.15
C PRO A 65 21.17 -5.01 26.34
N ASP A 66 20.40 -4.99 27.42
CA ASP A 66 20.91 -4.47 28.68
C ASP A 66 21.92 -5.48 29.22
N SER A 67 23.11 -5.45 28.63
CA SER A 67 24.32 -6.05 29.16
C SER A 67 24.74 -5.19 30.35
N ARG A 68 24.18 -5.52 31.53
CA ARG A 68 24.45 -5.07 32.92
C ARG A 68 23.04 -4.95 33.55
N PHE A 69 22.63 -5.77 34.51
CA PHE A 69 23.14 -5.91 35.87
C PHE A 69 22.68 -7.23 36.48
#